data_AF-A0A7S2D3M3-F1
#
_entry.id   AF-A0A7S2D3M3-F1
#
_cell.length_a   1.000
_cell.length_b   1.000
_cell.length_c   1.000
_cell.angle_alpha   90.00
_cell.angle_beta   90.00
_cell.angle_gamma   90.00
#
_symmetry.space_group_name_H-M   'P 1'
#
loop_
_entity.id
_entity.type
_entity.pdbx_description
1 polymer ?
#
loop_
_entity_poly.entity_id
_entity_poly.type
_entity_poly.pdbx_seq_one_letter_code
_entity_poly.pdbx_strand_id
1 'polypeptide(L)'
;TTCRRLVHQLDDATSFTTPRGMKRRRTPELPFCGREMFPGDFICDVSALERVVLGPGVARDGERLLATCVGRARWESQRRRLWVEGEARRYVPTPNDHVIGVVTEKHAEEYRLQ
;
A
#
# COMPACT_ATOMS: atom_id res chain seq x y z
N THR A 1 13.45 11.78 35.35
CA THR A 1 12.60 12.88 35.86
C THR A 1 12.18 13.73 34.67
N THR A 2 11.15 13.30 33.95
CA THR A 2 9.88 14.02 33.79
C THR A 2 9.96 15.25 32.87
N CYS A 3 9.71 15.06 31.58
CA CYS A 3 9.19 16.13 30.71
C CYS A 3 7.79 15.72 30.27
N ARG A 4 6.81 16.42 30.83
CA ARG A 4 5.38 16.29 30.61
C ARG A 4 4.92 17.57 29.92
N ARG A 5 3.89 17.46 29.07
CA ARG A 5 3.02 18.57 28.58
C ARG A 5 3.68 19.43 27.48
N LEU A 6 3.02 19.78 26.37
CA LEU A 6 1.62 20.17 26.19
C LEU A 6 1.11 19.83 24.78
N VAL A 7 -0.15 19.40 24.75
CA VAL A 7 -1.03 19.31 23.58
C VAL A 7 -1.78 20.65 23.48
N HIS A 8 -1.73 21.31 22.33
CA HIS A 8 -2.70 22.32 21.86
C HIS A 8 -2.77 22.15 20.32
N GLN A 9 -3.84 21.54 19.80
CA GLN A 9 -5.02 22.20 19.16
C GLN A 9 -4.63 22.96 17.87
N LEU A 10 -5.01 22.46 16.69
CA LEU A 10 -6.22 22.82 15.90
C LEU A 10 -6.14 24.29 15.46
N ASP A 11 -6.25 24.73 14.21
CA ASP A 11 -6.77 24.24 12.94
C ASP A 11 -6.14 25.11 11.84
N ASP A 12 -5.94 24.61 10.62
CA ASP A 12 -6.02 25.49 9.44
C ASP A 12 -6.52 24.68 8.24
N ALA A 13 -7.85 24.65 8.16
CA ALA A 13 -8.61 24.12 7.04
C ALA A 13 -8.36 24.97 5.79
N THR A 14 -7.43 24.53 4.93
CA THR A 14 -7.37 25.02 3.55
C THR A 14 -8.40 24.23 2.74
N SER A 15 -9.60 24.79 2.64
CA SER A 15 -10.74 24.23 1.92
C SER A 15 -10.50 24.23 0.40
N PHE A 16 -10.05 23.10 -0.15
CA PHE A 16 -10.20 22.83 -1.57
C PHE A 16 -11.60 22.25 -1.84
N THR A 17 -12.47 23.09 -2.39
CA THR A 17 -13.80 22.72 -2.84
C THR A 17 -13.67 21.78 -4.04
N THR A 18 -14.23 20.57 -3.96
CA THR A 18 -14.46 19.68 -5.11
C THR A 18 -15.97 19.52 -5.28
N PRO A 19 -16.51 19.58 -6.51
CA PRO A 19 -17.96 19.55 -6.70
C PRO A 19 -18.57 18.16 -6.47
N ARG A 20 -19.81 18.24 -6.01
CA ARG A 20 -20.86 17.22 -5.83
C ARG A 20 -20.77 15.99 -6.74
N GLY A 21 -21.04 14.82 -6.14
CA GLY A 21 -21.85 13.81 -6.82
C GLY A 21 -21.28 12.40 -6.98
N MET A 22 -20.78 11.78 -5.91
CA MET A 22 -20.92 10.32 -5.74
C MET A 22 -20.72 10.03 -4.25
N LYS A 23 -21.73 9.49 -3.56
CA LYS A 23 -21.56 9.03 -2.18
C LYS A 23 -20.59 7.85 -2.24
N ARG A 24 -19.28 8.14 -2.16
CA ARG A 24 -18.25 7.14 -1.88
C ARG A 24 -18.74 6.43 -0.64
N ARG A 25 -19.16 5.17 -0.80
CA ARG A 25 -19.41 4.29 0.34
C ARG A 25 -18.13 4.37 1.15
N ARG A 26 -18.18 5.02 2.32
CA ARG A 26 -17.05 5.02 3.25
C ARG A 26 -16.91 3.56 3.65
N THR A 27 -16.03 2.82 2.98
CA THR A 27 -15.52 1.56 3.49
C THR A 27 -15.05 1.87 4.91
N PRO A 28 -15.42 1.11 5.95
CA PRO A 28 -14.95 1.37 7.30
C PRO A 28 -13.43 1.43 7.25
N GLU A 29 -12.92 2.63 7.47
CA GLU A 29 -11.54 2.98 7.21
C GLU A 29 -10.78 2.42 8.40
N LEU A 30 -10.18 1.23 8.19
CA LEU A 30 -9.24 0.66 9.14
C LEU A 30 -8.22 1.73 9.49
N PRO A 31 -7.76 1.83 10.74
CA PRO A 31 -7.03 2.99 11.24
C PRO A 31 -5.78 3.32 10.43
N PHE A 32 -5.19 2.34 9.74
CA PHE A 32 -4.01 2.48 8.89
C PHE A 32 -4.31 2.88 7.43
N CYS A 33 -5.54 2.69 6.95
CA CYS A 33 -5.89 2.91 5.54
C CYS A 33 -5.77 4.39 5.17
N GLY A 34 -5.10 4.69 4.06
CA GLY A 34 -4.90 6.07 3.58
C GLY A 34 -3.73 6.82 4.24
N ARG A 35 -3.04 6.22 5.22
CA ARG A 35 -1.82 6.78 5.79
C ARG A 35 -0.62 6.54 4.88
N GLU A 36 0.27 7.52 4.85
CA GLU A 36 1.64 7.37 4.34
C GLU A 36 2.40 6.45 5.30
N MET A 37 3.11 5.47 4.77
CA MET A 37 3.92 4.51 5.49
C MET A 37 5.35 4.56 4.96
N PHE A 38 6.31 4.29 5.83
CA PHE A 38 7.72 4.12 5.51
C PHE A 38 8.15 2.68 5.74
N PRO A 39 9.26 2.25 5.13
CA PRO A 39 9.82 0.93 5.39
C PRO A 39 10.08 0.73 6.89
N GLY A 40 9.56 -0.36 7.45
CA GLY A 40 9.64 -0.69 8.87
C GLY A 40 8.45 -0.21 9.71
N ASP A 41 7.56 0.63 9.15
CA ASP A 41 6.39 1.10 9.89
C ASP A 41 5.42 -0.03 10.21
N PHE A 42 4.86 0.02 11.42
CA PHE A 42 3.86 -0.91 11.89
C PHE A 42 2.47 -0.57 11.35
N ILE A 43 1.82 -1.54 10.71
CA ILE A 43 0.48 -1.38 10.14
C ILE A 43 -0.57 -1.87 11.14
N CYS A 44 -0.52 -3.14 11.51
CA CYS A 44 -1.39 -3.77 12.51
C CYS A 44 -0.86 -5.14 12.91
N ASP A 45 -1.44 -5.72 13.97
CA ASP A 45 -1.18 -7.11 14.33
C ASP A 45 -1.93 -8.06 13.40
N VAL A 46 -1.38 -9.26 13.19
CA VAL A 46 -2.00 -10.32 12.40
C VAL A 46 -3.32 -10.74 13.04
N SER A 47 -3.39 -10.82 14.37
CA SER A 47 -4.61 -11.19 15.08
C SER A 47 -5.75 -10.18 14.92
N ALA A 48 -5.45 -8.93 14.56
CA ALA A 48 -6.48 -7.92 14.28
C ALA A 48 -7.25 -8.21 12.99
N LEU A 49 -6.71 -9.06 12.11
CA LEU A 49 -7.32 -9.50 10.87
C LEU A 49 -7.50 -11.01 10.90
N GLU A 50 -8.73 -11.51 11.01
CA GLU A 50 -9.03 -12.95 11.02
C GLU A 50 -8.37 -13.70 9.85
N ARG A 51 -8.44 -13.13 8.64
CA ARG A 51 -7.76 -13.63 7.44
C ARG A 51 -7.40 -12.46 6.53
N VAL A 52 -6.15 -12.42 6.06
CA VAL A 52 -5.66 -11.37 5.16
C VAL A 52 -4.81 -11.97 4.04
N VAL A 53 -4.99 -11.44 2.83
CA VAL A 53 -4.09 -11.66 1.70
C VAL A 53 -3.09 -10.51 1.70
N LEU A 54 -1.82 -10.82 1.95
CA LEU A 54 -0.74 -9.85 1.90
C LEU A 54 -0.41 -9.55 0.43
N GLY A 55 -0.59 -8.31 0.04
CA GLY A 55 -0.17 -7.78 -1.24
C GLY A 55 1.23 -7.14 -1.18
N PRO A 56 1.63 -6.44 -2.25
CA PRO A 56 2.93 -5.79 -2.33
C PRO A 56 3.14 -4.77 -1.21
N GLY A 57 4.40 -4.58 -0.81
CA GLY A 57 4.78 -3.55 0.16
C GLY A 57 4.43 -3.87 1.62
N VAL A 58 3.96 -5.08 1.90
CA VAL A 58 3.62 -5.55 3.26
C VAL A 58 4.33 -6.86 3.54
N ALA A 59 5.01 -6.94 4.68
CA ALA A 59 5.60 -8.18 5.18
C ALA A 59 5.04 -8.53 6.56
N ARG A 60 5.02 -9.84 6.85
CA ARG A 60 4.72 -10.35 8.18
C ARG A 60 6.04 -10.56 8.94
N ASP A 61 6.12 -9.98 10.12
CA ASP A 61 7.19 -10.20 11.08
C ASP A 61 6.59 -10.74 12.38
N GLY A 62 6.61 -12.07 12.54
CA GLY A 62 5.93 -12.75 13.64
C GLY A 62 4.42 -12.46 13.67
N GLU A 63 3.96 -11.78 14.71
CA GLU A 63 2.56 -11.37 14.89
C GLU A 63 2.26 -9.96 14.35
N ARG A 64 3.24 -9.28 13.74
CA ARG A 64 3.11 -7.91 13.25
C ARG A 64 3.13 -7.86 11.72
N LEU A 65 2.33 -6.95 11.16
CA LEU A 65 2.41 -6.58 9.75
C LEU A 65 3.15 -5.24 9.62
N LEU A 66 4.21 -5.26 8.82
CA LEU A 66 5.10 -4.13 8.61
C LEU A 66 5.06 -3.69 7.15
N ALA A 67 5.21 -2.38 6.92
CA ALA A 67 5.44 -1.83 5.60
C ALA A 67 6.89 -2.11 5.16
N THR A 68 7.09 -2.51 3.90
CA THR A 68 8.42 -2.75 3.32
C THR A 68 8.83 -1.72 2.29
N CYS A 69 7.89 -0.91 1.82
CA CYS A 69 8.14 0.20 0.93
C CYS A 69 7.53 1.49 1.48
N VAL A 70 7.98 2.62 0.92
CA VAL A 70 7.30 3.89 1.12
C VAL A 70 6.05 3.94 0.27
N GLY A 71 4.94 4.42 0.83
CA GLY A 71 3.71 4.57 0.07
C GLY A 71 2.46 4.63 0.94
N ARG A 72 1.29 4.51 0.31
CA ARG A 72 0.01 4.59 1.03
C ARG A 72 -0.54 3.21 1.32
N ALA A 73 -0.90 2.96 2.58
CA ALA A 73 -1.55 1.71 2.95
C ALA A 73 -2.99 1.66 2.39
N ARG A 74 -3.31 0.56 1.71
CA ARG A 74 -4.59 0.30 1.06
C ARG A 74 -5.19 -1.01 1.55
N TRP A 75 -6.51 -1.02 1.69
CA TRP A 75 -7.26 -2.18 2.11
C TRP A 75 -8.48 -2.40 1.22
N GLU A 76 -8.67 -3.64 0.78
CA GLU A 76 -9.87 -4.08 0.07
C GLU A 76 -10.63 -5.11 0.89
N SER A 77 -11.79 -4.70 1.44
CA SER A 77 -12.58 -5.53 2.34
C SER A 77 -13.14 -6.80 1.69
N GLN A 78 -13.49 -6.76 0.39
CA GLN A 78 -14.11 -7.90 -0.30
C GLN A 78 -13.15 -9.08 -0.45
N ARG A 79 -11.89 -8.81 -0.80
CA ARG A 79 -10.85 -9.83 -0.97
C ARG A 79 -9.95 -9.99 0.26
N ARG A 80 -10.23 -9.20 1.31
CA ARG A 80 -9.41 -9.07 2.52
C ARG A 80 -7.93 -8.85 2.17
N ARG A 81 -7.67 -7.96 1.20
CA ARG A 81 -6.33 -7.71 0.66
C ARG A 81 -5.74 -6.44 1.25
N LEU A 82 -4.52 -6.54 1.76
CA LEU A 82 -3.75 -5.42 2.31
C LEU A 82 -2.50 -5.20 1.48
N TRP A 83 -2.23 -3.97 1.04
CA TRP A 83 -1.00 -3.63 0.33
C TRP A 83 -0.57 -2.19 0.62
N VAL A 84 0.71 -1.90 0.41
CA VAL A 84 1.23 -0.52 0.40
C VAL A 84 1.47 -0.13 -1.05
N GLU A 85 0.76 0.90 -1.48
CA GLU A 85 0.86 1.49 -2.80
C GLU A 85 2.07 2.44 -2.83
N GLY A 86 3.20 1.93 -3.31
CA GLY A 86 4.43 2.69 -3.55
C GLY A 86 4.69 2.90 -5.05
N GLU A 87 5.48 3.92 -5.39
CA GLU A 87 5.88 4.20 -6.76
C GLU A 87 7.15 3.41 -7.11
N ALA A 88 7.01 2.35 -7.91
CA ALA A 88 8.13 1.57 -8.43
C ALA A 88 8.28 1.79 -9.93
N ARG A 89 9.49 2.13 -10.38
CA ARG A 89 9.80 2.31 -11.81
C ARG A 89 10.14 1.01 -12.54
N ARG A 90 10.37 -0.08 -11.80
CA ARG A 90 10.70 -1.39 -12.36
C ARG A 90 9.45 -2.26 -12.38
N TYR A 91 9.18 -2.86 -13.53
CA TYR A 91 8.16 -3.87 -13.67
C TYR A 91 8.54 -5.15 -12.92
N VAL A 92 7.56 -5.81 -12.29
CA VAL A 92 7.70 -7.11 -11.66
C VAL A 92 6.81 -8.10 -12.43
N PRO A 93 7.41 -9.08 -13.14
CA PRO A 93 6.67 -10.04 -13.95
C PRO A 93 5.60 -10.80 -13.16
N THR A 94 4.35 -10.72 -13.61
CA THR A 94 3.22 -11.47 -13.06
C THR A 94 2.60 -12.35 -14.16
N PRO A 95 2.16 -13.58 -13.86
CA PRO A 95 1.51 -14.43 -14.84
C PRO A 95 0.29 -13.75 -15.47
N ASN A 96 0.15 -13.91 -16.78
CA ASN A 96 -0.93 -13.32 -17.60
C ASN A 96 -0.86 -11.80 -17.77
N ASP A 97 0.27 -11.16 -17.49
CA ASP A 97 0.49 -9.78 -17.88
C ASP A 97 0.75 -9.66 -19.39
N HIS A 98 0.15 -8.65 -20.02
CA HIS A 98 0.48 -8.26 -21.39
C HIS A 98 1.59 -7.22 -21.36
N VAL A 99 2.75 -7.56 -21.91
CA VAL A 99 3.95 -6.69 -21.91
C VAL A 99 4.41 -6.35 -23.32
N ILE A 100 5.04 -5.19 -23.47
CA ILE A 100 5.75 -4.80 -24.68
C ILE A 100 7.23 -4.87 -24.35
N GLY A 101 7.95 -5.76 -25.01
CA GLY A 101 9.40 -5.93 -24.85
C GLY A 101 10.16 -5.62 -26.12
N VAL A 102 11.43 -5.25 -25.98
CA VAL A 102 12.34 -5.07 -27.11
C VAL A 102 13.20 -6.33 -27.26
N VAL A 103 13.29 -6.88 -28.47
CA VAL A 103 14.14 -8.05 -28.73
C VAL A 103 15.61 -7.64 -28.56
N THR A 104 16.30 -8.27 -27.61
CA THR A 104 17.72 -7.98 -27.34
C THR A 104 18.65 -9.05 -27.86
N GLU A 105 18.20 -10.30 -27.89
CA GLU A 105 19.00 -11.40 -28.40
C GLU A 105 18.13 -12.40 -29.17
N LYS A 106 18.73 -13.00 -30.19
CA LYS A 106 18.15 -14.08 -30.98
C LYS A 106 18.99 -15.34 -30.77
N HIS A 107 18.37 -16.37 -30.21
CA HIS A 107 18.91 -17.73 -30.13
C HIS A 107 18.29 -18.60 -31.22
N ALA A 108 18.70 -19.87 -31.31
CA ALA A 108 18.25 -20.76 -32.39
C ALA A 108 16.73 -21.00 -32.38
N GLU A 109 16.14 -21.15 -31.19
CA GLU A 109 14.72 -21.48 -31.02
C GLU A 109 13.95 -20.43 -30.20
N GLU A 110 14.66 -19.51 -29.54
CA GLU A 110 14.07 -18.53 -28.63
C GLU A 110 14.61 -17.11 -28.84
N TYR A 111 13.83 -16.12 -28.41
CA TYR A 111 14.22 -14.72 -28.38
C TYR A 111 14.24 -14.24 -26.93
N ARG A 112 15.27 -13.46 -26.57
CA ARG A 112 15.31 -12.75 -25.29
C ARG A 112 14.75 -11.35 -25.49
N LEU A 113 13.82 -10.97 -24.61
CA LEU A 113 13.22 -9.64 -24.59
C LEU A 113 13.66 -8.89 -23.31
N GLN A 114 13.75 -7.56 -23.40
CA GLN A 114 13.87 -6.64 -22.26
C GLN A 114 12.55 -5.96 -21.94
#